data_AF-A0A8C8A6X9-F1
#
_entry.id   AF-A0A8C8A6X9-F1
#
_cell.length_a   1.000
_cell.length_b   1.000
_cell.length_c   1.000
_cell.angle_alpha   90.00
_cell.angle_beta   90.00
_cell.angle_gamma   90.00
#
_symmetry.space_group_name_H-M   'P 1'
#
loop_
_entity.id
_entity.type
_entity.pdbx_description
1 polymer ?
#
loop_
_entity_poly.entity_id
_entity_poly.type
_entity_poly.pdbx_seq_one_letter_code
_entity_poly.pdbx_strand_id
1 'polypeptide(L)'
;MPSLQVSFALRPAVVLHTQLSLTACTLHVYTLDSTILTTERRQFYKDNRYLLVQKLVSDEDIERFRKEFVRICNKEVNPPGVLLMRHEIHRPNFIRSEKTVNKVHDFQEDGELFRHCTLPELKILKYFECFTGPNLMAMRINKLPDLGNLSSHHPMHQDLHYFPFQPADGTVCSWTAMERDHQDKGCLVVQPGTHKQPLKPHGYPEWESLPIKFFHGLLDYDETSPRVHIIMKKRDTVFFQPLFIHGSRSISCRFASSECCYTDVKNMIQEHLEK
;
A
#
# COMPACT_ATOMS: atom_id res chain seq x y z
N MET A 1 -23.92 -19.31 7.12
CA MET A 1 -23.16 -18.07 7.41
C MET A 1 -23.15 -17.26 6.13
N PRO A 2 -23.56 -15.99 6.11
CA PRO A 2 -23.62 -15.23 4.87
C PRO A 2 -22.21 -14.90 4.40
N SER A 3 -21.90 -15.27 3.16
CA SER A 3 -20.69 -14.91 2.43
C SER A 3 -20.64 -13.38 2.28
N LEU A 4 -19.73 -12.72 3.00
CA LEU A 4 -19.45 -11.31 2.79
C LEU A 4 -18.72 -11.16 1.45
N GLN A 5 -19.46 -10.81 0.39
CA GLN A 5 -18.85 -10.31 -0.84
C GLN A 5 -17.99 -9.08 -0.51
N VAL A 6 -16.70 -9.13 -0.85
CA VAL A 6 -15.83 -7.95 -0.83
C VAL A 6 -16.25 -7.07 -2.00
N SER A 7 -17.19 -6.17 -1.72
CA SER A 7 -17.65 -5.14 -2.64
C SER A 7 -16.62 -4.01 -2.67
N PHE A 8 -15.85 -3.90 -3.76
CA PHE A 8 -15.10 -2.70 -4.08
C PHE A 8 -16.10 -1.62 -4.53
N ALA A 9 -16.65 -0.86 -3.59
CA ALA A 9 -17.52 0.26 -3.92
C ALA A 9 -16.68 1.39 -4.54
N LEU A 10 -16.77 1.56 -5.86
CA LEU A 10 -16.16 2.66 -6.61
C LEU A 10 -17.03 3.93 -6.51
N ARG A 11 -16.41 5.07 -6.18
CA ARG A 11 -16.88 6.37 -6.68
C ARG A 11 -16.32 6.57 -8.10
N PRO A 12 -17.01 7.34 -8.97
CA PRO A 12 -16.50 7.68 -10.29
C PRO A 12 -15.13 8.38 -10.18
N ALA A 13 -14.24 8.06 -11.12
CA ALA A 13 -12.89 8.60 -11.19
C ALA A 13 -12.88 10.14 -11.16
N VAL A 14 -11.98 10.72 -10.37
CA VAL A 14 -11.62 12.14 -10.52
C VAL A 14 -10.64 12.21 -11.69
N VAL A 15 -11.17 12.46 -12.89
CA VAL A 15 -10.37 12.66 -14.11
C VAL A 15 -9.83 14.09 -14.11
N LEU A 16 -8.53 14.26 -13.88
CA LEU A 16 -7.84 15.55 -14.03
C LEU A 16 -7.27 15.64 -15.46
N HIS A 17 -7.95 16.36 -16.35
CA HIS A 17 -7.45 16.58 -17.71
C HIS A 17 -6.30 17.59 -17.70
N THR A 18 -5.10 17.14 -18.06
CA THR A 18 -4.01 18.01 -18.52
C THR A 18 -3.55 17.55 -19.90
N GLN A 19 -3.55 18.47 -20.87
CA GLN A 19 -3.06 18.20 -22.23
C GLN A 19 -1.53 18.20 -22.23
N LEU A 20 -0.91 17.10 -22.64
CA LEU A 20 0.52 17.03 -22.90
C LEU A 20 0.80 16.40 -24.28
N SER A 21 1.63 17.11 -25.04
CA SER A 21 2.10 16.76 -26.38
C SER A 21 3.06 15.57 -26.30
N LEU A 22 2.78 14.52 -27.07
CA LEU A 22 3.61 13.33 -27.19
C LEU A 22 4.83 13.63 -28.09
N THR A 23 6.01 13.75 -27.48
CA THR A 23 7.28 13.55 -28.17
C THR A 23 7.93 12.28 -27.65
N ALA A 24 8.20 11.34 -28.54
CA ALA A 24 8.78 10.05 -28.22
C ALA A 24 10.25 10.21 -27.78
N CYS A 25 10.54 9.83 -26.53
CA CYS A 25 11.90 9.55 -26.08
C CYS A 25 11.91 8.26 -25.24
N THR A 26 12.22 7.15 -25.92
CA THR A 26 12.33 5.80 -25.35
C THR A 26 13.58 5.66 -24.49
N LEU A 27 13.53 6.02 -23.20
CA LEU A 27 14.62 5.67 -22.27
C LEU A 27 14.21 5.09 -20.90
N HIS A 28 12.95 5.21 -20.49
CA HIS A 28 12.52 4.68 -19.18
C HIS A 28 11.14 4.01 -19.25
N VAL A 29 11.11 2.70 -19.48
CA VAL A 29 9.89 1.87 -19.68
C VAL A 29 8.89 1.96 -18.51
N TYR A 30 9.33 2.37 -17.31
CA TYR A 30 8.54 2.30 -16.07
C TYR A 30 8.30 3.66 -15.39
N THR A 31 8.72 4.75 -16.03
CA THR A 31 8.46 6.12 -15.55
C THR A 31 8.25 7.02 -16.76
N LEU A 32 7.19 7.81 -16.75
CA LEU A 32 6.90 8.81 -17.77
C LEU A 32 7.87 10.00 -17.68
N ASP A 33 7.96 10.76 -18.76
CA ASP A 33 8.77 11.97 -18.79
C ASP A 33 8.16 13.02 -17.84
N SER A 34 9.01 13.54 -16.95
CA SER A 34 8.59 14.42 -15.87
C SER A 34 9.77 15.28 -15.42
N THR A 35 9.48 16.51 -15.00
CA THR A 35 10.46 17.44 -14.41
C THR A 35 10.74 17.14 -12.92
N ILE A 36 9.98 16.22 -12.32
CA ILE A 36 10.06 15.90 -10.89
C ILE A 36 11.13 14.85 -10.61
N LEU A 37 11.25 13.85 -11.48
CA LEU A 37 12.22 12.77 -11.35
C LEU A 37 13.46 13.04 -12.21
N THR A 38 14.60 13.24 -11.55
CA THR A 38 15.92 13.25 -12.20
C THR A 38 16.19 11.91 -12.89
N THR A 39 17.02 11.91 -13.94
CA THR A 39 17.45 10.70 -14.66
C THR A 39 17.95 9.59 -13.73
N GLU A 40 18.79 9.92 -12.73
CA GLU A 40 19.31 8.95 -11.76
C GLU A 40 18.21 8.24 -10.96
N ARG A 41 17.18 8.99 -10.53
CA ARG A 41 16.03 8.43 -9.81
C ARG A 41 15.15 7.57 -10.70
N ARG A 42 14.98 7.93 -11.97
CA ARG A 42 14.26 7.11 -12.96
C ARG A 42 15.00 5.80 -13.21
N GLN A 43 16.33 5.85 -13.37
CA GLN A 43 17.16 4.68 -13.52
C GLN A 43 17.14 3.80 -12.26
N PHE A 44 17.24 4.41 -11.07
CA PHE A 44 17.11 3.69 -9.81
C PHE A 44 15.77 2.96 -9.70
N TYR A 45 14.65 3.63 -10.01
CA TYR A 45 13.33 2.99 -9.99
C TYR A 45 13.19 1.89 -11.04
N LYS A 46 13.78 2.06 -12.23
CA LYS A 46 13.82 1.01 -13.25
C LYS A 46 14.52 -0.25 -12.75
N ASP A 47 15.64 -0.11 -12.05
CA ASP A 47 16.45 -1.22 -11.59
C ASP A 47 15.90 -1.88 -10.32
N ASN A 48 15.25 -1.10 -9.46
CA ASN A 48 14.86 -1.54 -8.12
C ASN A 48 13.34 -1.63 -7.90
N ARG A 49 12.54 -0.91 -8.70
CA ARG A 49 11.07 -0.73 -8.59
C ARG A 49 10.59 -0.19 -7.24
N TYR A 50 11.45 0.55 -6.56
CA TYR A 50 11.04 1.43 -5.47
C TYR A 50 11.79 2.76 -5.53
N LEU A 51 11.22 3.79 -4.92
CA LEU A 51 11.81 5.12 -4.82
C LEU A 51 11.45 5.76 -3.49
N LEU A 52 12.46 6.04 -2.66
CA LEU A 52 12.28 6.79 -1.42
C LEU A 52 12.31 8.30 -1.69
N VAL A 53 11.32 9.02 -1.17
CA VAL A 53 11.21 10.48 -1.21
C VAL A 53 11.13 10.99 0.23
N GLN A 54 12.13 11.74 0.65
CA GLN A 54 12.20 12.22 2.02
C GLN A 54 11.26 13.40 2.25
N LYS A 55 10.65 13.45 3.44
CA LYS A 55 9.80 14.57 3.90
C LYS A 55 8.74 15.02 2.90
N LEU A 56 8.15 14.07 2.17
CA LEU A 56 7.17 14.35 1.12
C LEU A 56 5.88 14.92 1.69
N VAL A 57 5.45 14.39 2.84
CA VAL A 57 4.24 14.84 3.54
C VAL A 57 4.60 15.91 4.58
N SER A 58 3.72 16.88 4.82
CA SER A 58 3.94 17.88 5.87
C SER A 58 3.74 17.28 7.27
N ASP A 59 4.40 17.83 8.30
CA ASP A 59 4.16 17.39 9.68
C ASP A 59 2.70 17.61 10.11
N GLU A 60 2.08 18.69 9.61
CA GLU A 60 0.68 19.02 9.86
C GLU A 60 -0.26 17.95 9.30
N ASP A 61 -0.05 17.52 8.05
CA ASP A 61 -0.87 16.49 7.42
C ASP A 61 -0.70 15.14 8.11
N ILE A 62 0.54 14.77 8.46
CA ILE A 62 0.79 13.55 9.24
C ILE A 62 0.00 13.58 10.55
N GLU A 63 0.00 14.70 11.27
CA GLU A 63 -0.72 14.81 12.53
C GLU A 63 -2.25 14.76 12.33
N ARG A 64 -2.77 15.37 11.25
CA ARG A 64 -4.20 15.28 10.89
C ARG A 64 -4.63 13.84 10.63
N PHE A 65 -3.88 13.09 9.81
CA PHE A 65 -4.21 11.70 9.53
C PHE A 65 -4.09 10.83 10.78
N ARG A 66 -3.09 11.07 11.63
CA ARG A 66 -2.93 10.36 12.90
C ARG A 66 -4.12 10.59 13.83
N LYS A 67 -4.59 11.84 13.95
CA LYS A 67 -5.77 12.17 14.75
C LYS A 67 -7.03 11.52 14.20
N GLU A 68 -7.29 11.62 12.89
CA GLU A 68 -8.48 11.01 12.30
C GLU A 68 -8.49 9.49 12.45
N PHE A 69 -7.33 8.88 12.26
CA PHE A 69 -7.14 7.46 12.50
C PHE A 69 -7.53 7.04 13.92
N VAL A 70 -7.11 7.79 14.94
CA VAL A 70 -7.47 7.52 16.34
C VAL A 70 -8.98 7.67 16.55
N ARG A 71 -9.60 8.72 15.99
CA ARG A 71 -11.05 8.94 16.05
C ARG A 71 -11.83 7.76 15.44
N ILE A 72 -11.37 7.24 14.30
CA ILE A 72 -11.94 6.04 13.67
C ILE A 72 -11.77 4.80 14.57
N CYS A 73 -10.58 4.59 15.14
CA CYS A 73 -10.31 3.45 16.02
C CYS A 73 -11.19 3.43 17.29
N ASN A 74 -11.43 4.63 17.84
CA ASN A 74 -12.29 4.86 19.00
C ASN A 74 -13.78 4.89 18.65
N LYS A 75 -14.14 4.77 17.36
CA LYS A 75 -15.51 4.88 16.83
C LYS A 75 -16.16 6.24 17.06
N GLU A 76 -15.37 7.29 17.25
CA GLU A 76 -15.83 8.68 17.27
C GLU A 76 -16.24 9.14 15.86
N VAL A 77 -15.61 8.56 14.83
CA VAL A 77 -15.95 8.69 13.41
C VAL A 77 -16.15 7.29 12.85
N ASN A 78 -17.22 7.07 12.08
CA ASN A 78 -17.52 5.76 11.47
C ASN A 78 -17.85 5.98 9.99
N PRO A 79 -16.83 6.15 9.13
CA PRO A 79 -17.05 6.34 7.71
C PRO A 79 -17.73 5.08 7.12
N PRO A 80 -18.68 5.25 6.19
CA PRO A 80 -19.35 4.11 5.56
C PRO A 80 -18.35 3.14 4.92
N GLY A 81 -18.55 1.84 5.13
CA GLY A 81 -17.73 0.78 4.53
C GLY A 81 -16.42 0.47 5.27
N VAL A 82 -15.99 1.29 6.24
CA VAL A 82 -14.74 1.05 6.96
C VAL A 82 -14.72 -0.29 7.67
N LEU A 83 -13.67 -1.07 7.42
CA LEU A 83 -13.41 -2.33 8.13
C LEU A 83 -12.25 -2.16 9.11
N LEU A 84 -12.56 -2.37 10.39
CA LEU A 84 -11.56 -2.40 11.47
C LEU A 84 -11.15 -3.84 11.74
N MET A 85 -9.90 -4.17 11.42
CA MET A 85 -9.30 -5.44 11.83
C MET A 85 -8.63 -5.27 13.18
N ARG A 86 -9.05 -6.09 14.15
CA ARG A 86 -8.56 -6.09 15.52
C ARG A 86 -7.92 -7.43 15.83
N HIS A 87 -6.98 -7.44 16.76
CA HIS A 87 -6.48 -8.68 17.32
C HIS A 87 -7.59 -9.23 18.24
N GLU A 88 -8.03 -10.47 18.02
CA GLU A 88 -8.99 -11.14 18.90
C GLU A 88 -8.30 -11.57 20.20
N ILE A 89 -7.83 -10.61 20.99
CA ILE A 89 -7.43 -10.90 22.37
C ILE A 89 -8.74 -11.03 23.15
N HIS A 90 -9.21 -12.27 23.33
CA HIS A 90 -10.34 -12.60 24.21
C HIS A 90 -9.97 -12.23 25.66
N ARG A 91 -10.17 -10.96 26.03
CA ARG A 91 -10.08 -10.49 27.42
C ARG A 91 -11.40 -9.81 27.82
N PRO A 92 -12.08 -10.29 28.88
CA PRO A 92 -13.42 -9.82 29.25
C PRO A 92 -13.50 -8.36 29.70
N ASN A 93 -12.38 -7.68 30.00
CA ASN A 93 -12.31 -6.28 30.47
C ASN A 93 -11.55 -5.35 29.50
N PHE A 94 -11.55 -5.65 28.21
CA PHE A 94 -10.67 -4.97 27.25
C PHE A 94 -11.19 -3.59 26.82
N ILE A 95 -10.39 -2.56 27.06
CA ILE A 95 -10.70 -1.16 26.69
C ILE A 95 -10.46 -0.98 25.18
N ARG A 96 -11.50 -0.56 24.45
CA ARG A 96 -11.39 -0.19 23.02
C ARG A 96 -10.48 1.03 22.90
N SER A 97 -9.36 0.90 22.20
CA SER A 97 -8.43 2.00 21.89
C SER A 97 -7.70 1.74 20.57
N GLU A 98 -6.98 2.74 20.03
CA GLU A 98 -6.17 2.58 18.82
C GLU A 98 -5.14 1.45 18.94
N LYS A 99 -4.68 1.16 20.15
CA LYS A 99 -3.69 0.11 20.47
C LYS A 99 -4.15 -1.33 20.16
N THR A 100 -5.42 -1.49 19.80
CA THR A 100 -6.09 -2.79 19.64
C THR A 100 -6.52 -3.06 18.20
N VAL A 101 -6.48 -2.01 17.37
CA VAL A 101 -6.71 -2.10 15.93
C VAL A 101 -5.36 -2.46 15.31
N ASN A 102 -5.35 -3.32 14.30
CA ASN A 102 -4.15 -3.63 13.52
C ASN A 102 -4.20 -2.97 12.15
N LYS A 103 -5.42 -2.92 11.58
CA LYS A 103 -5.65 -2.48 10.21
C LYS A 103 -6.99 -1.75 10.11
N VAL A 104 -7.00 -0.66 9.33
CA VAL A 104 -8.20 0.05 8.91
C VAL A 104 -8.24 -0.02 7.39
N HIS A 105 -9.30 -0.63 6.86
CA HIS A 105 -9.56 -0.72 5.43
C HIS A 105 -10.74 0.15 5.05
N ASP A 106 -10.84 0.42 3.75
CA ASP A 106 -12.04 0.96 3.12
C ASP A 106 -12.51 2.29 3.74
N PHE A 107 -11.54 3.16 4.06
CA PHE A 107 -11.77 4.52 4.59
C PHE A 107 -11.94 5.57 3.50
N GLN A 108 -12.25 5.20 2.24
CA GLN A 108 -12.39 6.15 1.14
C GLN A 108 -13.46 7.21 1.36
N GLU A 109 -14.48 6.89 2.17
CA GLU A 109 -15.54 7.83 2.54
C GLU A 109 -15.14 8.76 3.70
N ASP A 110 -13.93 8.62 4.25
CA ASP A 110 -13.36 9.52 5.25
C ASP A 110 -12.60 10.67 4.58
N GLY A 111 -13.13 11.89 4.68
CA GLY A 111 -12.55 13.05 3.98
C GLY A 111 -11.10 13.37 4.37
N GLU A 112 -10.70 13.15 5.63
CA GLU A 112 -9.37 13.51 6.11
C GLU A 112 -8.32 12.45 5.75
N LEU A 113 -8.59 11.17 5.96
CA LEU A 113 -7.71 10.09 5.52
C LEU A 113 -7.70 9.96 3.99
N PHE A 114 -8.83 10.24 3.33
CA PHE A 114 -8.86 10.22 1.87
C PHE A 114 -7.97 11.32 1.27
N ARG A 115 -7.84 12.45 1.97
CA ARG A 115 -6.94 13.55 1.62
C ARG A 115 -5.51 13.06 1.37
N HIS A 116 -4.98 12.11 2.16
CA HIS A 116 -3.62 11.59 1.98
C HIS A 116 -3.29 11.24 0.53
N CYS A 117 -4.26 10.68 -0.19
CA CYS A 117 -4.05 10.26 -1.56
C CYS A 117 -4.84 11.06 -2.61
N THR A 118 -5.36 12.23 -2.24
CA THR A 118 -5.83 13.25 -3.20
C THR A 118 -5.15 14.60 -3.00
N LEU A 119 -4.19 14.71 -2.08
CA LEU A 119 -3.56 15.99 -1.74
C LEU A 119 -2.84 16.63 -2.93
N PRO A 120 -3.39 17.73 -3.48
CA PRO A 120 -2.78 18.42 -4.60
C PRO A 120 -1.46 19.10 -4.20
N GLU A 121 -1.37 19.59 -2.96
CA GLU A 121 -0.19 20.29 -2.45
C GLU A 121 0.97 19.32 -2.12
N LEU A 122 0.68 18.05 -1.85
CA LEU A 122 1.65 17.11 -1.26
C LEU A 122 2.67 16.52 -2.24
N LYS A 123 2.67 16.93 -3.51
CA LYS A 123 3.53 16.35 -4.56
C LYS A 123 3.30 14.83 -4.78
N ILE A 124 2.53 14.13 -3.94
CA ILE A 124 2.27 12.69 -4.03
C ILE A 124 1.61 12.37 -5.38
N LEU A 125 0.54 13.09 -5.75
CA LEU A 125 -0.10 12.92 -7.07
C LEU A 125 0.89 13.19 -8.21
N LYS A 126 1.72 14.21 -8.06
CA LYS A 126 2.78 14.53 -9.04
C LYS A 126 3.81 13.40 -9.18
N TYR A 127 4.17 12.70 -8.10
CA TYR A 127 5.00 11.50 -8.17
C TYR A 127 4.23 10.34 -8.82
N PHE A 128 2.95 10.16 -8.51
CA PHE A 128 2.11 9.14 -9.15
C PHE A 128 2.01 9.32 -10.65
N GLU A 129 1.77 10.53 -11.12
CA GLU A 129 1.75 10.89 -12.54
C GLU A 129 3.05 10.48 -13.26
N CYS A 130 4.19 10.51 -12.56
CA CYS A 130 5.47 10.04 -13.13
C CYS A 130 5.49 8.52 -13.38
N PHE A 131 4.62 7.74 -12.75
CA PHE A 131 4.57 6.28 -12.89
C PHE A 131 3.36 5.81 -13.72
N THR A 132 2.18 6.37 -13.49
CA THR A 132 0.90 5.87 -14.03
C THR A 132 0.25 6.77 -15.07
N GLY A 133 0.77 8.00 -15.23
CA GLY A 133 0.11 9.04 -16.00
C GLY A 133 -0.98 9.80 -15.24
N PRO A 134 -1.68 10.73 -15.90
CA PRO A 134 -2.58 11.70 -15.27
C PRO A 134 -3.86 11.09 -14.70
N ASN A 135 -4.25 9.90 -15.18
CA ASN A 135 -5.49 9.28 -14.75
C ASN A 135 -5.22 8.27 -13.62
N LEU A 136 -5.69 8.58 -12.42
CA LEU A 136 -5.38 7.87 -11.19
C LEU A 136 -6.62 7.23 -10.56
N MET A 137 -6.50 5.97 -10.18
CA MET A 137 -7.43 5.24 -9.32
C MET A 137 -6.73 4.92 -8.00
N ALA A 138 -7.29 5.34 -6.86
CA ALA A 138 -6.71 5.08 -5.55
C ALA A 138 -7.33 3.83 -4.90
N MET A 139 -6.50 2.97 -4.30
CA MET A 139 -6.88 1.73 -3.61
C MET A 139 -6.16 1.64 -2.26
N ARG A 140 -6.84 1.35 -1.14
CA ARG A 140 -6.24 1.70 0.17
C ARG A 140 -6.47 0.68 1.27
N ILE A 141 -5.38 0.37 1.97
CA ILE A 141 -5.34 -0.48 3.17
C ILE A 141 -4.31 0.10 4.14
N ASN A 142 -4.74 0.46 5.35
CA ASN A 142 -3.89 1.09 6.38
C ASN A 142 -3.57 0.13 7.54
N LYS A 143 -2.32 0.10 8.01
CA LYS A 143 -1.80 -0.81 9.04
C LYS A 143 -0.99 -0.08 10.12
N LEU A 144 -1.32 -0.31 11.39
CA LEU A 144 -0.66 0.32 12.55
C LEU A 144 0.78 -0.17 12.81
N PRO A 145 1.65 0.67 13.43
CA PRO A 145 2.90 0.23 14.00
C PRO A 145 2.65 -0.89 15.01
N ASP A 146 3.46 -1.95 14.95
CA ASP A 146 3.45 -3.01 15.95
C ASP A 146 3.87 -2.45 17.32
N LEU A 147 3.07 -2.70 18.35
CA LEU A 147 3.40 -2.36 19.74
C LEU A 147 4.42 -3.32 20.37
N GLY A 148 5.02 -4.21 19.58
CA GLY A 148 6.14 -5.06 19.97
C GLY A 148 5.79 -6.54 20.17
N ASN A 149 4.57 -6.96 19.85
CA ASN A 149 4.09 -8.32 20.11
C ASN A 149 4.11 -9.23 18.86
N LEU A 150 4.81 -8.83 17.79
CA LEU A 150 4.83 -9.51 16.46
C LEU A 150 3.44 -9.65 15.82
N SER A 151 2.43 -9.04 16.44
CA SER A 151 1.02 -9.21 16.17
C SER A 151 0.57 -8.48 14.90
N SER A 152 1.48 -7.71 14.28
CA SER A 152 1.25 -7.05 13.01
C SER A 152 2.35 -7.34 11.99
N HIS A 153 3.09 -8.45 12.06
CA HIS A 153 4.04 -8.79 10.98
C HIS A 153 3.28 -9.14 9.68
N HIS A 154 3.46 -8.38 8.59
CA HIS A 154 3.01 -8.86 7.27
C HIS A 154 4.12 -9.72 6.70
N PRO A 155 3.86 -11.00 6.37
CA PRO A 155 4.86 -11.83 5.72
C PRO A 155 5.29 -11.22 4.38
N MET A 156 6.42 -11.71 3.86
CA MET A 156 6.92 -11.29 2.56
C MET A 156 5.90 -11.71 1.49
N HIS A 157 5.44 -10.74 0.70
CA HIS A 157 4.31 -10.89 -0.22
C HIS A 157 4.45 -9.97 -1.43
N GLN A 158 3.58 -10.16 -2.41
CA GLN A 158 3.41 -9.26 -3.56
C GLN A 158 2.01 -8.65 -3.43
N ASP A 159 1.93 -7.33 -3.39
CA ASP A 159 0.66 -6.60 -3.28
C ASP A 159 -0.29 -6.92 -4.44
N LEU A 160 0.26 -7.20 -5.63
CA LEU A 160 -0.51 -7.59 -6.80
C LEU A 160 -1.37 -8.85 -6.54
N HIS A 161 -1.01 -9.68 -5.57
CA HIS A 161 -1.83 -10.81 -5.14
C HIS A 161 -3.27 -10.39 -4.82
N TYR A 162 -3.46 -9.24 -4.19
CA TYR A 162 -4.78 -8.73 -3.79
C TYR A 162 -5.48 -7.94 -4.88
N PHE A 163 -4.85 -7.74 -6.04
CA PHE A 163 -5.24 -6.78 -7.06
C PHE A 163 -5.64 -7.48 -8.34
N PRO A 164 -6.94 -7.50 -8.68
CA PRO A 164 -7.41 -8.11 -9.92
C PRO A 164 -7.34 -7.12 -11.08
N PHE A 165 -6.24 -6.39 -11.25
CA PHE A 165 -6.08 -5.42 -12.35
C PHE A 165 -4.72 -5.52 -13.05
N GLN A 166 -4.75 -5.21 -14.34
CA GLN A 166 -3.62 -5.29 -15.25
C GLN A 166 -3.55 -4.04 -16.15
N PRO A 167 -2.38 -3.69 -16.71
CA PRO A 167 -1.07 -4.30 -16.44
C PRO A 167 -0.51 -3.86 -15.09
N ALA A 168 0.22 -4.74 -14.41
CA ALA A 168 0.85 -4.44 -13.12
C ALA A 168 1.87 -3.29 -13.18
N ASP A 169 2.42 -2.98 -14.36
CA ASP A 169 3.32 -1.84 -14.55
C ASP A 169 2.59 -0.49 -14.53
N GLY A 170 1.27 -0.48 -14.77
CA GLY A 170 0.44 0.72 -14.64
C GLY A 170 0.04 1.02 -13.19
N THR A 171 0.72 0.43 -12.21
CA THR A 171 0.29 0.46 -10.80
C THR A 171 1.48 0.75 -9.88
N VAL A 172 1.23 1.49 -8.81
CA VAL A 172 2.26 1.91 -7.87
C VAL A 172 1.65 2.16 -6.50
N CYS A 173 2.33 1.68 -5.47
CA CYS A 173 1.99 1.92 -4.09
C CYS A 173 2.78 3.11 -3.55
N SER A 174 2.18 3.91 -2.66
CA SER A 174 2.90 4.86 -1.82
C SER A 174 2.76 4.48 -0.35
N TRP A 175 3.87 4.30 0.31
CA TRP A 175 3.90 4.01 1.73
C TRP A 175 4.55 5.18 2.46
N THR A 176 3.83 5.79 3.41
CA THR A 176 4.29 7.01 4.11
C THR A 176 4.51 6.72 5.59
N ALA A 177 5.69 7.08 6.06
CA ALA A 177 6.06 6.96 7.46
C ALA A 177 5.33 8.01 8.32
N MET A 178 4.36 7.56 9.12
CA MET A 178 3.67 8.42 10.10
C MET A 178 4.52 8.73 11.34
N GLU A 179 5.48 7.86 11.62
CA GLU A 179 6.47 8.00 12.69
C GLU A 179 7.84 7.57 12.16
N ARG A 180 8.89 7.70 12.98
CA ARG A 180 10.20 7.20 12.59
C ARG A 180 10.17 5.66 12.57
N ASP A 181 10.48 5.11 11.41
CA ASP A 181 10.57 3.68 11.18
C ASP A 181 12.02 3.22 11.36
N HIS A 182 12.24 2.34 12.32
CA HIS A 182 13.55 1.73 12.58
C HIS A 182 13.50 0.24 12.25
N GLN A 183 14.65 -0.37 11.99
CA GLN A 183 14.75 -1.80 11.66
C GLN A 183 14.09 -2.68 12.75
N ASP A 184 14.33 -2.35 14.01
CA ASP A 184 13.75 -2.97 15.21
C ASP A 184 12.23 -2.77 15.35
N LYS A 185 11.68 -1.70 14.75
CA LYS A 185 10.24 -1.38 14.79
C LYS A 185 9.46 -1.89 13.57
N GLY A 186 10.13 -2.57 12.64
CA GLY A 186 9.46 -3.23 11.53
C GLY A 186 9.32 -2.40 10.27
N CYS A 187 10.40 -1.75 9.88
CA CYS A 187 10.46 -1.01 8.63
C CYS A 187 10.11 -1.89 7.43
N LEU A 188 9.73 -1.23 6.33
CA LEU A 188 9.49 -1.90 5.06
C LEU A 188 10.75 -2.66 4.64
N VAL A 189 10.63 -3.98 4.56
CA VAL A 189 11.67 -4.89 4.10
C VAL A 189 11.37 -5.25 2.66
N VAL A 190 12.38 -5.15 1.81
CA VAL A 190 12.18 -5.28 0.37
C VAL A 190 13.24 -6.16 -0.30
N GLN A 191 12.92 -6.70 -1.47
CA GLN A 191 13.86 -7.49 -2.27
C GLN A 191 14.02 -6.91 -3.68
N PRO A 192 15.01 -6.00 -3.89
CA PRO A 192 15.32 -5.41 -5.19
C PRO A 192 15.38 -6.45 -6.32
N GLY A 193 14.81 -6.12 -7.47
CA GLY A 193 14.81 -7.00 -8.65
C GLY A 193 13.71 -8.07 -8.72
N THR A 194 13.02 -8.38 -7.62
CA THR A 194 11.96 -9.40 -7.60
C THR A 194 10.73 -9.05 -8.42
N HIS A 195 10.53 -7.77 -8.73
CA HIS A 195 9.50 -7.29 -9.66
C HIS A 195 9.62 -7.86 -11.09
N LYS A 196 10.75 -8.49 -11.44
CA LYS A 196 10.97 -9.18 -12.73
C LYS A 196 10.44 -10.62 -12.71
N GLN A 197 10.08 -11.13 -11.53
CA GLN A 197 9.49 -12.45 -11.36
C GLN A 197 7.96 -12.34 -11.51
N PRO A 198 7.28 -13.42 -11.94
CA PRO A 198 5.83 -13.43 -12.01
C PRO A 198 5.19 -13.35 -10.62
N LEU A 199 3.86 -13.23 -10.60
CA LEU A 199 3.09 -13.37 -9.37
C LEU A 199 3.24 -14.81 -8.87
N LYS A 200 3.75 -14.97 -7.65
CA LYS A 200 3.97 -16.27 -7.00
C LYS A 200 2.71 -16.73 -6.24
N PRO A 201 2.64 -18.01 -5.84
CA PRO A 201 1.58 -18.50 -4.95
C PRO A 201 1.67 -17.87 -3.56
N HIS A 202 0.54 -17.38 -3.06
CA HIS A 202 0.40 -16.86 -1.70
C HIS A 202 -0.61 -17.69 -0.91
N GLY A 203 -0.39 -17.76 0.41
CA GLY A 203 -1.34 -18.35 1.35
C GLY A 203 -1.10 -17.84 2.76
N TYR A 204 -1.92 -18.30 3.70
CA TYR A 204 -1.69 -17.98 5.10
C TYR A 204 -0.42 -18.68 5.59
N PRO A 205 0.49 -17.95 6.27
CA PRO A 205 1.70 -18.57 6.80
C PRO A 205 1.35 -19.58 7.90
N GLU A 206 2.11 -20.67 7.97
CA GLU A 206 2.03 -21.65 9.05
C GLU A 206 2.72 -21.10 10.31
N TRP A 207 2.06 -20.18 11.01
CA TRP A 207 2.56 -19.63 12.28
C TRP A 207 1.85 -20.28 13.48
N GLU A 208 2.50 -20.25 14.65
CA GLU A 208 1.89 -20.74 15.91
C GLU A 208 0.64 -19.95 16.32
N SER A 209 0.54 -18.68 15.89
CA SER A 209 -0.62 -17.82 16.11
C SER A 209 -1.64 -17.92 14.98
N LEU A 210 -2.92 -17.73 15.31
CA LEU A 210 -3.99 -17.65 14.30
C LEU A 210 -3.63 -16.66 13.18
N PRO A 211 -3.87 -17.04 11.91
CA PRO A 211 -3.56 -16.18 10.78
C PRO A 211 -4.36 -14.88 10.84
N ILE A 212 -3.69 -13.76 10.64
CA ILE A 212 -4.34 -12.46 10.54
C ILE A 212 -5.00 -12.40 9.17
N LYS A 213 -6.31 -12.14 9.11
CA LYS A 213 -7.05 -12.06 7.86
C LYS A 213 -6.37 -11.08 6.89
N PHE A 214 -6.23 -11.47 5.62
CA PHE A 214 -5.52 -10.70 4.58
C PHE A 214 -4.02 -10.47 4.86
N PHE A 215 -3.36 -11.38 5.56
CA PHE A 215 -1.90 -11.43 5.70
C PHE A 215 -1.36 -12.69 5.05
N HIS A 216 -1.45 -12.76 3.72
CA HIS A 216 -0.90 -13.87 2.96
C HIS A 216 0.59 -13.63 2.70
N GLY A 217 1.39 -14.66 2.91
CA GLY A 217 2.79 -14.71 2.56
C GLY A 217 3.01 -15.54 1.30
N LEU A 218 4.19 -15.41 0.72
CA LEU A 218 4.70 -16.33 -0.29
C LEU A 218 4.86 -17.73 0.31
N LEU A 219 4.30 -18.75 -0.35
CA LEU A 219 4.35 -20.14 0.14
C LEU A 219 5.74 -20.79 0.00
N ASP A 220 6.52 -20.35 -0.99
CA ASP A 220 7.86 -20.84 -1.33
C ASP A 220 8.97 -19.85 -0.93
N TYR A 221 8.74 -19.05 0.12
CA TYR A 221 9.65 -17.98 0.48
C TYR A 221 10.96 -18.50 1.08
N ASP A 222 12.08 -18.20 0.43
CA ASP A 222 13.42 -18.41 0.97
C ASP A 222 13.82 -17.27 1.91
N GLU A 223 13.89 -17.55 3.20
CA GLU A 223 14.25 -16.57 4.20
C GLU A 223 15.71 -16.08 4.08
N THR A 224 16.59 -16.86 3.45
CA THR A 224 18.01 -16.53 3.29
C THR A 224 18.27 -15.54 2.16
N SER A 225 17.27 -15.32 1.29
CA SER A 225 17.37 -14.38 0.19
C SER A 225 17.69 -12.96 0.69
N PRO A 226 18.60 -12.23 0.01
CA PRO A 226 19.04 -10.90 0.46
C PRO A 226 17.88 -9.92 0.49
N ARG A 227 17.85 -9.09 1.55
CA ARG A 227 16.80 -8.10 1.78
C ARG A 227 17.42 -6.73 2.06
N VAL A 228 16.67 -5.69 1.70
CA VAL A 228 17.02 -4.31 2.00
C VAL A 228 15.96 -3.77 2.97
N HIS A 229 16.42 -3.17 4.06
CA HIS A 229 15.57 -2.45 5.00
C HIS A 229 15.44 -0.99 4.57
N ILE A 230 14.23 -0.55 4.23
CA ILE A 230 13.96 0.85 3.90
C ILE A 230 13.70 1.60 5.21
N ILE A 231 14.76 2.17 5.79
CA ILE A 231 14.67 2.97 7.00
C ILE A 231 14.11 4.35 6.63
N MET A 232 12.99 4.72 7.25
CA MET A 232 12.25 5.93 6.92
C MET A 232 12.09 6.82 8.15
N LYS A 233 12.33 8.12 7.99
CA LYS A 233 11.95 9.10 9.01
C LYS A 233 10.47 9.44 8.83
N LYS A 234 9.85 9.93 9.90
CA LYS A 234 8.52 10.54 9.84
C LYS A 234 8.45 11.48 8.63
N ARG A 235 7.37 11.36 7.84
CA ARG A 235 7.06 12.08 6.58
C ARG A 235 7.73 11.58 5.31
N ASP A 236 8.67 10.65 5.41
CA ASP A 236 9.23 10.04 4.21
C ASP A 236 8.15 9.19 3.53
N THR A 237 8.19 9.11 2.21
CA THR A 237 7.29 8.28 1.40
C THR A 237 8.11 7.41 0.46
N VAL A 238 7.83 6.12 0.42
CA VAL A 238 8.40 5.20 -0.58
C VAL A 238 7.32 4.84 -1.59
N PHE A 239 7.66 4.98 -2.87
CA PHE A 239 6.85 4.50 -3.98
C PHE A 239 7.39 3.14 -4.42
N PHE A 240 6.54 2.14 -4.67
CA PHE A 240 6.99 0.84 -5.16
C PHE A 240 5.92 0.13 -5.99
N GLN A 241 6.37 -0.74 -6.90
CA GLN A 241 5.46 -1.48 -7.79
C GLN A 241 4.83 -2.70 -7.07
N PRO A 242 3.55 -3.04 -7.26
CA PRO A 242 2.87 -4.10 -6.48
C PRO A 242 3.38 -5.54 -6.65
N LEU A 243 4.07 -5.87 -7.73
CA LEU A 243 4.65 -7.21 -7.96
C LEU A 243 5.99 -7.39 -7.23
N PHE A 244 6.52 -6.32 -6.64
CA PHE A 244 7.72 -6.33 -5.85
C PHE A 244 7.53 -7.05 -4.51
N ILE A 245 8.44 -7.98 -4.19
CA ILE A 245 8.38 -8.74 -2.93
C ILE A 245 8.80 -7.84 -1.78
N HIS A 246 7.90 -7.66 -0.81
CA HIS A 246 8.13 -6.85 0.38
C HIS A 246 7.36 -7.38 1.60
N GLY A 247 7.77 -6.95 2.79
CA GLY A 247 7.11 -7.20 4.06
C GLY A 247 7.16 -5.93 4.91
N SER A 248 6.21 -5.75 5.82
CA SER A 248 6.14 -4.50 6.59
C SER A 248 5.46 -4.70 7.94
N ARG A 249 5.60 -3.71 8.83
CA ARG A 249 4.81 -3.57 10.07
C ARG A 249 4.05 -2.24 10.15
N SER A 250 3.79 -1.55 9.01
CA SER A 250 3.38 -0.13 9.03
C SER A 250 2.59 0.35 7.77
N ILE A 251 2.20 1.64 7.70
CA ILE A 251 1.08 2.29 6.93
C ILE A 251 1.27 2.48 5.40
N SER A 252 0.34 1.97 4.56
CA SER A 252 0.35 2.12 3.08
C SER A 252 -0.89 2.81 2.48
N CYS A 253 -0.71 3.45 1.32
CA CYS A 253 -1.74 3.78 0.33
C CYS A 253 -1.33 3.24 -1.04
N ARG A 254 -2.26 2.91 -1.93
CA ARG A 254 -1.94 2.31 -3.23
C ARG A 254 -2.71 2.99 -4.36
N PHE A 255 -2.11 2.99 -5.55
CA PHE A 255 -2.69 3.59 -6.74
C PHE A 255 -2.49 2.71 -7.95
N ALA A 256 -3.44 2.81 -8.86
CA ALA A 256 -3.40 2.24 -10.19
C ALA A 256 -3.70 3.36 -11.19
N SER A 257 -3.22 3.22 -12.42
CA SER A 257 -3.72 4.02 -13.53
C SER A 257 -5.20 3.70 -13.73
N SER A 258 -6.04 4.68 -14.06
CA SER A 258 -7.42 4.35 -14.48
C SER A 258 -7.48 3.63 -15.82
N GLU A 259 -6.36 3.59 -16.56
CA GLU A 259 -6.22 2.79 -17.77
C GLU A 259 -6.03 1.29 -17.45
N CYS A 260 -5.82 0.92 -16.19
CA CYS A 260 -5.82 -0.47 -15.77
C CYS A 260 -7.22 -1.07 -15.92
N CYS A 261 -7.26 -2.32 -16.39
CA CYS A 261 -8.49 -3.08 -16.55
C CYS A 261 -8.59 -4.14 -15.46
N TYR A 262 -9.81 -4.32 -14.93
CA TYR A 262 -10.10 -5.47 -14.09
C TYR A 262 -9.95 -6.76 -14.91
N THR A 263 -9.35 -7.78 -14.30
CA THR A 263 -9.16 -9.09 -14.90
C THR A 263 -9.93 -10.12 -14.08
N ASP A 264 -10.67 -10.99 -14.76
CA ASP A 264 -11.29 -12.16 -14.14
C ASP A 264 -10.19 -13.08 -13.59
N VAL A 265 -10.24 -13.39 -12.30
CA VAL A 265 -9.20 -14.18 -11.62
C VAL A 265 -9.49 -15.69 -11.68
N LYS A 266 -10.56 -16.12 -12.36
CA LYS A 266 -10.88 -17.53 -12.54
C LYS A 266 -9.75 -18.28 -13.25
N ASN A 267 -9.36 -19.43 -12.70
CA ASN A 267 -8.18 -20.21 -13.10
C ASN A 267 -6.83 -19.48 -12.96
N MET A 268 -6.77 -18.38 -12.20
CA MET A 268 -5.52 -17.73 -11.83
C MET A 268 -5.11 -18.10 -10.39
N ILE A 269 -3.86 -17.81 -10.03
CA ILE A 269 -3.34 -17.99 -8.66
C ILE A 269 -4.18 -17.21 -7.61
N GLN A 270 -4.93 -16.20 -8.05
CA GLN A 270 -5.76 -15.33 -7.22
C GLN A 270 -7.20 -15.86 -7.04
N GLU A 271 -7.60 -16.96 -7.69
CA GLU A 271 -8.98 -17.46 -7.69
C GLU A 271 -9.56 -17.68 -6.28
N HIS A 272 -8.72 -18.05 -5.29
CA HIS A 272 -9.18 -18.25 -3.91
C HIS A 272 -9.61 -16.96 -3.21
N LEU A 273 -9.31 -15.78 -3.74
CA LEU A 273 -9.71 -14.49 -3.17
C LEU A 273 -11.17 -14.12 -3.46
N GLU A 274 -11.84 -14.82 -4.38
CA GLU A 274 -13.28 -14.62 -4.65
C GLU A 274 -14.19 -15.22 -3.57
N LYS A 275 -13.63 -16.04 -2.66
CA LYS A 275 -14.36 -16.79 -1.63
C LYS A 275 -14.45 -16.03 -0.30
#